data_AF-A0A2S9BL67-F1
#
_entry.id   AF-A0A2S9BL67-F1
#
_cell.length_a   1.000
_cell.length_b   1.000
_cell.length_c   1.000
_cell.angle_alpha   90.00
_cell.angle_beta   90.00
_cell.angle_gamma   90.00
#
_symmetry.space_group_name_H-M   'P 1'
#
loop_
_entity.id
_entity.type
_entity.pdbx_description
1 polymer ?
#
loop_
_entity_poly.entity_id
_entity_poly.type
_entity_poly.pdbx_seq_one_letter_code
_entity_poly.pdbx_strand_id
1 'polypeptide(L)'
;MTVGLRCSSASVTRLRNGWSSYGTTVSVTPRSGWAITPFSNWWAEYELWVSGIYEGHKFYNQLRCHVDLAPFKSPWNLDAWRPDVSYSNVLARSCNP
;
A
#
# COMPACT_ATOMS: atom_id res chain seq x y z
N MET A 1 -13.50 -5.97 15.27
CA MET A 1 -14.43 -5.14 14.46
C MET A 1 -13.91 -5.12 13.04
N THR A 2 -14.61 -5.78 12.13
CA THR A 2 -14.23 -5.83 10.71
C THR A 2 -15.10 -4.82 9.99
N VAL A 3 -14.57 -3.62 9.70
CA VAL A 3 -15.27 -2.64 8.88
C VAL A 3 -15.15 -3.09 7.43
N GLY A 4 -16.16 -3.75 6.89
CA GLY A 4 -16.20 -4.15 5.48
C GLY A 4 -16.97 -3.14 4.65
N LEU A 5 -16.35 -2.02 4.26
CA LEU A 5 -16.92 -1.10 3.27
C LEU A 5 -16.63 -1.66 1.87
N ARG A 6 -17.65 -2.26 1.25
CA ARG A 6 -17.60 -2.71 -0.15
C ARG A 6 -17.78 -1.50 -1.07
N CYS A 7 -16.70 -0.92 -1.56
CA CYS A 7 -16.74 -0.15 -2.80
C CYS A 7 -16.73 -1.13 -3.99
N SER A 8 -17.69 -0.98 -4.90
CA SER A 8 -17.96 -1.90 -6.02
C SER A 8 -16.84 -1.99 -7.08
N SER A 9 -15.73 -1.27 -6.89
CA SER A 9 -14.57 -1.19 -7.79
C SER A 9 -13.24 -1.53 -7.09
N ALA A 10 -13.29 -2.14 -5.91
CA ALA A 10 -12.15 -2.20 -4.99
C ALA A 10 -10.89 -2.86 -5.59
N SER A 11 -9.87 -2.05 -5.83
CA SER A 11 -8.50 -2.45 -6.12
C SER A 11 -7.89 -3.18 -4.91
N VAL A 12 -8.28 -2.81 -3.68
CA VAL A 12 -7.85 -3.46 -2.42
C VAL A 12 -8.95 -4.36 -1.85
N THR A 13 -8.64 -5.63 -1.61
CA THR A 13 -9.58 -6.61 -1.02
C THR A 13 -9.46 -6.73 0.49
N ARG A 14 -8.26 -6.49 1.05
CA ARG A 14 -8.03 -6.57 2.50
C ARG A 14 -6.86 -5.69 2.91
N LEU A 15 -7.00 -5.02 4.05
CA LEU A 15 -5.92 -4.36 4.77
C LEU A 15 -5.77 -4.96 6.17
N ARG A 16 -4.53 -5.23 6.58
CA ARG A 16 -4.21 -5.71 7.93
C ARG A 16 -3.06 -4.89 8.49
N ASN A 17 -3.30 -4.29 9.66
CA ASN A 17 -2.26 -3.58 10.40
C ASN A 17 -1.62 -4.55 11.40
N GLY A 18 -0.30 -4.61 11.40
CA GLY A 18 0.52 -5.30 12.41
C GLY A 18 1.48 -4.30 13.05
N TRP A 19 1.88 -4.56 14.29
CA TRP A 19 2.82 -3.71 15.04
C TRP A 19 4.02 -4.55 15.47
N SER A 20 5.21 -3.96 15.36
CA SER A 20 6.47 -4.50 15.87
C SER A 20 7.27 -3.42 16.58
N SER A 21 8.41 -3.78 17.19
CA SER A 21 9.38 -2.81 17.71
C SER A 21 9.92 -1.85 16.64
N TYR A 22 9.74 -2.19 15.37
CA TYR A 22 10.16 -1.40 14.21
C TYR A 22 8.99 -0.54 13.64
N GLY A 23 7.83 -0.52 14.30
CA GLY A 23 6.65 0.24 13.88
C GLY A 23 5.59 -0.60 13.17
N THR A 24 4.65 0.08 12.53
CA THR A 24 3.49 -0.53 11.87
C THR A 24 3.85 -1.13 10.52
N THR A 25 3.26 -2.27 10.22
CA THR A 25 3.17 -2.82 8.87
C THR A 25 1.71 -2.84 8.44
N VAL A 26 1.41 -2.23 7.30
CA VAL A 26 0.12 -2.32 6.64
C VAL A 26 0.23 -3.30 5.48
N SER A 27 -0.39 -4.47 5.63
CA SER A 27 -0.48 -5.48 4.56
C SER A 27 -1.68 -5.19 3.65
N VAL A 28 -1.42 -4.75 2.42
CA VAL A 28 -2.39 -4.50 1.35
C VAL A 28 -2.56 -5.76 0.50
N THR A 29 -3.77 -6.28 0.42
CA THR A 29 -4.10 -7.41 -0.46
C THR A 29 -4.83 -6.87 -1.69
N PRO A 30 -4.20 -6.82 -2.87
CA PRO A 30 -4.89 -6.41 -4.09
C PRO A 30 -5.98 -7.41 -4.48
N ARG A 31 -7.08 -6.92 -5.05
CA ARG A 31 -8.13 -7.75 -5.68
C ARG A 31 -7.61 -8.45 -6.92
N SER A 32 -6.87 -7.70 -7.73
CA SER A 32 -6.04 -8.18 -8.82
C SER A 32 -4.80 -7.30 -8.83
N GLY A 33 -3.62 -7.89 -8.68
CA GLY A 33 -2.39 -7.09 -8.82
C GLY A 33 -2.17 -6.61 -10.26
N TRP A 34 -2.88 -7.18 -11.23
CA TRP A 34 -2.89 -6.73 -12.63
C TRP A 34 -4.05 -5.78 -12.95
N ALA A 35 -4.76 -5.24 -11.94
CA ALA A 35 -5.87 -4.33 -12.22
C ALA A 35 -5.36 -3.11 -13.01
N ILE A 36 -5.92 -2.90 -14.20
CA ILE A 36 -5.63 -1.74 -15.05
C ILE A 36 -6.48 -0.57 -14.54
N THR A 37 -6.12 -0.04 -13.38
CA THR A 37 -6.74 1.14 -12.77
C THR A 37 -5.68 2.20 -12.51
N PRO A 38 -6.02 3.50 -12.63
CA PRO A 38 -5.10 4.57 -12.25
C PRO A 38 -4.64 4.41 -10.79
N PHE A 39 -3.38 4.72 -10.50
CA PHE A 39 -2.85 4.67 -9.13
C PHE A 39 -3.64 5.54 -8.14
N SER A 40 -4.26 6.64 -8.60
CA SER A 40 -5.15 7.47 -7.79
C SER A 40 -6.30 6.67 -7.15
N ASN A 41 -6.81 5.63 -7.82
CA ASN A 41 -7.88 4.79 -7.28
C ASN A 41 -7.35 3.88 -6.17
N TRP A 42 -6.14 3.33 -6.34
CA TRP A 42 -5.47 2.55 -5.29
C TRP A 42 -5.22 3.39 -4.04
N TRP A 43 -4.75 4.62 -4.22
CA TRP A 43 -4.47 5.53 -3.10
C TRP A 43 -5.77 6.00 -2.41
N ALA A 44 -6.77 6.42 -3.18
CA ALA A 44 -8.06 6.83 -2.63
C ALA A 44 -8.74 5.70 -1.85
N GLU A 45 -8.66 4.47 -2.34
CA GLU A 45 -9.16 3.32 -1.59
C GLU A 45 -8.34 3.06 -0.33
N TYR A 46 -7.01 3.08 -0.41
CA TYR A 46 -6.13 2.91 0.73
C TYR A 46 -6.47 3.88 1.88
N GLU A 47 -6.70 5.15 1.55
CA GLU A 47 -7.05 6.21 2.52
C GLU A 47 -8.40 6.01 3.22
N LEU A 48 -9.28 5.13 2.70
CA LEU A 48 -10.53 4.77 3.39
C LEU A 48 -10.28 3.89 4.63
N TRP A 49 -9.13 3.22 4.70
CA TRP A 49 -8.82 2.23 5.73
C TRP A 49 -7.70 2.67 6.66
N VAL A 50 -6.76 3.44 6.13
CA VAL A 50 -5.67 4.04 6.87
C VAL A 50 -5.79 5.54 6.72
N SER A 51 -5.78 6.27 7.85
CA SER A 51 -5.80 7.74 7.81
C SER A 51 -4.69 8.24 6.89
N GLY A 52 -5.00 9.08 5.90
CA GLY A 52 -4.01 9.62 4.96
C GLY A 52 -2.89 10.44 5.61
N ILE A 53 -3.08 10.88 6.87
CA ILE A 53 -2.04 11.53 7.68
C ILE A 53 -1.00 10.51 8.18
N TYR A 54 -1.41 9.25 8.37
CA TYR A 54 -0.57 8.20 8.90
C TYR A 54 0.36 7.67 7.80
N GLU A 55 1.63 8.02 7.92
CA GLU A 55 2.73 7.58 7.04
C GLU A 55 2.59 8.02 5.57
N GLY A 56 1.77 9.06 5.31
CA GLY A 56 1.46 9.70 4.01
C GLY A 56 2.38 9.42 2.83
N HIS A 57 3.35 10.30 2.54
CA HIS A 57 4.21 10.20 1.35
C HIS A 57 5.03 8.90 1.30
N LYS A 58 5.47 8.41 2.46
CA LYS A 58 6.19 7.16 2.61
C LYS A 58 5.37 5.97 2.09
N PHE A 59 4.15 5.82 2.58
CA PHE A 59 3.25 4.72 2.18
C PHE A 59 2.70 4.89 0.78
N TYR A 60 2.52 6.13 0.33
CA TYR A 60 2.21 6.45 -1.06
C TYR A 60 3.26 5.84 -2.01
N ASN A 61 4.54 6.12 -1.77
CA ASN A 61 5.61 5.65 -2.65
C ASN A 61 5.80 4.12 -2.57
N GLN A 62 5.66 3.53 -1.39
CA GLN A 62 5.73 2.07 -1.24
C GLN A 62 4.57 1.37 -1.94
N LEU A 63 3.34 1.87 -1.81
CA LEU A 63 2.17 1.30 -2.49
C LEU A 63 2.30 1.45 -4.00
N ARG A 64 2.71 2.63 -4.47
CA ARG A 64 2.92 2.88 -5.90
C ARG A 64 3.94 1.93 -6.51
N CYS A 65 5.06 1.70 -5.82
CA CYS A 65 6.08 0.78 -6.30
C CYS A 65 5.54 -0.65 -6.44
N HIS A 66 4.71 -1.09 -5.49
CA HIS A 66 4.11 -2.42 -5.54
C HIS A 66 3.11 -2.58 -6.69
N VAL A 67 2.29 -1.56 -6.95
CA VAL A 67 1.38 -1.53 -8.10
C VAL A 67 2.16 -1.56 -9.42
N ASP A 68 3.24 -0.78 -9.53
CA ASP A 68 4.01 -0.63 -10.77
C ASP A 68 4.91 -1.86 -11.06
N LEU A 69 5.55 -2.44 -10.04
CA LEU A 69 6.62 -3.44 -10.21
C LEU A 69 6.34 -4.83 -9.63
N ALA A 70 5.41 -4.96 -8.68
CA ALA A 70 5.16 -6.22 -7.98
C ALA A 70 3.70 -6.71 -8.06
N PRO A 71 3.03 -6.67 -9.23
CA PRO A 71 1.63 -7.08 -9.38
C PRO A 71 1.38 -8.55 -9.02
N PHE A 72 2.41 -9.39 -9.12
CA PHE A 72 2.35 -10.82 -8.79
C PHE A 72 2.50 -11.13 -7.30
N LYS A 73 2.91 -10.16 -6.48
CA LYS A 73 3.06 -10.34 -5.03
C LYS A 73 1.75 -9.98 -4.32
N SER A 74 1.31 -10.81 -3.39
CA SER A 74 0.19 -10.50 -2.50
C SER A 74 0.37 -11.26 -1.18
N PRO A 75 0.31 -10.60 0.00
CA PRO A 75 0.08 -9.17 0.20
C PRO A 75 1.33 -8.30 -0.05
N TRP A 76 1.11 -7.00 -0.29
CA TRP A 76 2.11 -5.94 -0.28
C TRP A 76 2.23 -5.36 1.13
N ASN A 77 3.43 -5.22 1.66
CA ASN A 77 3.63 -4.72 3.01
C ASN A 77 4.17 -3.29 2.90
N LEU A 78 3.42 -2.34 3.45
CA LEU A 78 3.89 -0.98 3.67
C LEU A 78 4.41 -0.92 5.09
N ASP A 79 5.71 -0.68 5.27
CA ASP A 79 6.35 -0.79 6.57
C ASP A 79 6.88 0.56 7.07
N ALA A 80 6.61 0.86 8.33
CA ALA A 80 6.97 2.11 8.99
C ALA A 80 8.49 2.33 9.12
N TRP A 81 9.23 1.24 9.35
CA TRP A 81 10.68 1.27 9.51
C TRP A 81 11.42 1.65 8.22
N ARG A 82 10.77 1.54 7.06
CA ARG A 82 11.35 1.97 5.79
C ARG A 82 11.48 3.50 5.78
N PRO A 83 12.57 4.05 5.21
CA PRO A 83 12.77 5.49 5.18
C PRO A 83 11.76 6.17 4.23
N ASP A 84 11.42 7.42 4.52
CA ASP A 84 10.67 8.27 3.58
C ASP A 84 11.66 8.85 2.57
N VAL A 85 11.64 8.33 1.35
CA VAL A 85 12.53 8.73 0.26
C VAL A 85 11.73 8.98 -1.01
N SER A 86 12.35 9.66 -1.98
CA SER A 86 11.74 9.91 -3.29
C SER A 86 11.35 8.60 -3.97
N TYR A 87 10.32 8.66 -4.83
CA TYR A 87 9.86 7.50 -5.57
C TYR A 87 10.97 6.84 -6.41
N SER A 88 11.87 7.63 -7.00
CA SER A 88 13.04 7.13 -7.73
C SER A 88 13.96 6.26 -6.87
N ASN A 89 14.15 6.60 -5.59
CA ASN A 89 14.96 5.79 -4.67
C ASN A 89 14.23 4.51 -4.26
N VAL A 90 12.90 4.56 -4.13
CA VAL A 90 12.08 3.35 -3.89
C VAL A 90 12.19 2.38 -5.07
N LEU A 91 12.13 2.89 -6.30
CA LEU A 91 12.29 2.08 -7.52
C LEU A 91 13.70 1.51 -7.66
N ALA A 92 14.74 2.31 -7.40
CA ALA A 92 16.14 1.88 -7.46
C ALA A 92 16.45 0.73 -6.48
N ARG A 93 15.65 0.58 -5.44
CA ARG A 93 15.76 -0.50 -4.44
C ARG A 93 14.62 -1.52 -4.54
N SER A 94 13.94 -1.59 -5.68
CA SER A 94 12.89 -2.57 -5.97
C SER A 94 11.81 -2.66 -4.88
N CYS A 95 11.27 -1.51 -4.48
CA CYS A 95 10.25 -1.37 -3.43
C CYS A 95 10.74 -1.73 -2.01
N ASN A 96 12.05 -1.79 -1.78
CA ASN A 96 12.68 -2.02 -0.48
C ASN A 96 13.68 -0.90 -0.15
N PRO A 97 13.23 0.36 0.00
CA PRO A 97 14.10 1.50 0.23
C PRO A 97 14.84 1.45 1.57
#